data_AF-A0A0B1SBQ2-F1
#
_entry.id   AF-A0A0B1SBQ2-F1
#
_cell.length_a   1.000
_cell.length_b   1.000
_cell.length_c   1.000
_cell.angle_alpha   90.00
_cell.angle_beta   90.00
_cell.angle_gamma   90.00
#
_symmetry.space_group_name_H-M   'P 1'
#
loop_
_entity.id
_entity.type
_entity.pdbx_description
1 polymer ?
#
loop_
_entity_poly.entity_id
_entity_poly.type
_entity_poly.pdbx_seq_one_letter_code
_entity_poly.pdbx_strand_id
1 'polypeptide(L)'
;MNDISFQRAGYASRAVSWLVEFAKFEKNTIYDINADTFVPVVNLVFLQTDPYKRFASDISFDRHQTQIVRSRMYLELTPKGVNERTSLTQLLLSKSRAIHLPLSIRAPFTMSLKHDISVRGFESVVQ
;
A
#
# COMPACT_ATOMS: atom_id res chain seq x y z
N MET A 1 -15.79 35.85 5.66
CA MET A 1 -16.48 34.87 4.81
C MET A 1 -15.61 33.62 4.86
N ASN A 2 -15.82 32.76 5.85
CA ASN A 2 -14.97 31.61 6.12
C ASN A 2 -15.70 30.38 5.59
N ASP A 3 -15.28 29.88 4.43
CA ASP A 3 -15.71 28.58 3.93
C ASP A 3 -15.07 27.50 4.81
N ILE A 4 -15.77 27.14 5.88
CA ILE A 4 -15.48 25.96 6.69
C ILE A 4 -16.04 24.76 5.92
N SER A 5 -15.39 24.40 4.82
CA SER A 5 -15.53 23.07 4.24
C SER A 5 -14.71 22.08 5.08
N PHE A 6 -15.07 21.92 6.36
CA PHE A 6 -14.78 20.70 7.14
C PHE A 6 -15.65 19.54 6.57
N GLN A 7 -15.58 19.34 5.25
CA GLN A 7 -16.18 18.19 4.60
C GLN A 7 -15.44 16.97 5.12
N ARG A 8 -16.11 16.20 5.99
CA ARG A 8 -15.99 14.76 6.18
C ARG A 8 -14.75 14.12 5.52
N ALA A 9 -13.54 14.46 5.97
CA ALA A 9 -12.37 13.77 5.47
C ALA A 9 -12.47 12.34 6.00
N GLY A 10 -12.78 11.40 5.10
CA GLY A 10 -12.82 9.97 5.42
C GLY A 10 -11.45 9.51 5.93
N TYR A 11 -11.38 8.32 6.52
CA TYR A 11 -10.10 7.77 6.99
C TYR A 11 -9.15 7.44 5.82
N ALA A 12 -9.67 7.24 4.61
CA ALA A 12 -8.89 7.03 3.39
C ALA A 12 -9.14 8.15 2.37
N SER A 13 -8.10 8.55 1.64
CA SER A 13 -8.16 9.51 0.54
C SER A 13 -8.46 8.82 -0.79
N ARG A 14 -7.86 7.65 -1.03
CA ARG A 14 -8.11 6.84 -2.24
C ARG A 14 -7.74 5.37 -2.06
N ALA A 15 -8.35 4.52 -2.88
CA ALA A 15 -7.89 3.16 -3.11
C ALA A 15 -6.84 3.14 -4.23
N VAL A 16 -5.73 2.47 -3.99
CA VAL A 16 -4.65 2.27 -4.95
C VAL A 16 -4.64 0.82 -5.40
N SER A 17 -4.75 0.63 -6.71
CA SER A 17 -4.70 -0.66 -7.38
C SER A 17 -4.08 -0.50 -8.75
N TRP A 18 -3.05 -1.29 -9.02
CA TRP A 18 -2.44 -1.36 -10.34
C TRP A 18 -3.40 -1.94 -11.39
N LEU A 19 -4.35 -2.80 -10.98
CA LEU A 19 -5.34 -3.40 -11.89
C LEU A 19 -6.25 -2.35 -12.53
N VAL A 20 -6.62 -1.31 -11.78
CA VAL A 20 -7.46 -0.20 -12.29
C VAL A 20 -6.70 0.60 -13.35
N GLU A 21 -5.40 0.81 -13.14
CA GLU A 21 -4.55 1.51 -14.10
C GLU A 21 -4.20 0.61 -15.30
N PHE A 22 -4.05 -0.69 -15.08
CA PHE A 22 -3.83 -1.67 -16.14
C PHE A 22 -5.03 -1.75 -17.09
N ALA A 23 -6.27 -1.76 -16.57
CA ALA A 23 -7.47 -1.74 -17.40
C ALA A 23 -7.59 -0.46 -18.26
N LYS A 24 -6.99 0.66 -17.84
CA LYS A 24 -6.88 1.86 -18.67
C LYS A 24 -5.79 1.72 -19.72
N PHE A 25 -4.64 1.14 -19.35
CA PHE A 25 -3.56 0.85 -20.27
C PHE A 25 -4.00 -0.10 -21.38
N GLU A 26 -4.66 -1.20 -21.03
CA GLU A 26 -5.19 -2.22 -21.95
C GLU A 26 -6.06 -1.62 -23.07
N LYS A 27 -6.89 -0.63 -22.76
CA LYS A 27 -7.75 0.04 -23.76
C LYS A 27 -7.00 0.90 -24.76
N ASN A 28 -5.80 1.36 -24.41
CA ASN A 28 -5.04 2.34 -25.20
C ASN A 28 -3.75 1.75 -25.77
N THR A 29 -3.55 0.45 -25.60
CA THR A 29 -2.31 -0.22 -25.97
C THR A 29 -2.44 -0.95 -27.30
N ILE A 30 -1.33 -1.09 -28.01
CA ILE A 30 -1.26 -1.84 -29.28
C ILE A 30 -1.00 -3.34 -29.08
N TYR A 31 -0.68 -3.75 -27.85
CA TYR A 31 -0.40 -5.14 -27.54
C TYR A 31 -1.70 -5.94 -27.43
N ASP A 32 -1.74 -7.12 -28.04
CA ASP A 32 -2.81 -8.09 -27.85
C ASP A 32 -2.67 -8.72 -26.46
N ILE A 33 -3.68 -8.52 -25.61
CA ILE A 33 -3.69 -9.01 -24.23
C ILE A 33 -4.63 -10.20 -24.14
N ASN A 34 -4.04 -11.38 -23.95
CA ASN A 34 -4.72 -12.65 -23.74
C ASN A 34 -4.00 -13.42 -22.62
N ALA A 35 -4.46 -14.65 -22.32
CA ALA A 35 -3.92 -15.42 -21.20
C ALA A 35 -2.40 -15.68 -21.30
N ASP A 36 -1.86 -15.85 -22.50
CA ASP A 36 -0.45 -16.16 -22.74
C ASP A 36 0.42 -14.90 -22.73
N THR A 37 -0.14 -13.75 -23.13
CA THR A 37 0.58 -12.47 -23.22
C THR A 37 0.43 -11.60 -21.98
N PHE A 38 -0.53 -11.88 -21.10
CA PHE A 38 -0.83 -11.02 -19.94
C PHE A 38 0.39 -10.76 -19.05
N VAL A 39 1.06 -11.82 -18.58
CA VAL A 39 2.21 -11.69 -17.68
C VAL A 39 3.39 -10.94 -18.33
N PRO A 40 3.85 -11.30 -19.55
CA PRO A 40 4.94 -10.57 -20.19
C PRO A 40 4.55 -9.11 -20.51
N VAL A 41 3.30 -8.81 -20.89
CA VAL A 41 2.85 -7.43 -21.10
C VAL A 41 2.86 -6.64 -19.78
N VAL A 42 2.38 -7.23 -18.69
CA VAL A 42 2.43 -6.57 -17.37
C VAL A 42 3.89 -6.27 -16.97
N ASN A 43 4.77 -7.27 -17.05
CA ASN A 43 6.15 -7.17 -16.56
C ASN A 43 7.06 -6.30 -17.44
N LEU A 44 7.02 -6.53 -18.76
CA LEU A 44 7.99 -5.97 -19.70
C LEU A 44 7.52 -4.68 -20.37
N VAL A 45 6.21 -4.38 -20.33
CA VAL A 45 5.64 -3.20 -20.98
C VAL A 45 5.00 -2.28 -19.95
N PHE A 46 3.92 -2.72 -19.31
CA PHE A 46 3.13 -1.89 -18.40
C PHE A 46 4.01 -1.37 -17.27
N LEU A 47 4.66 -2.26 -16.50
CA LEU A 47 5.53 -1.86 -15.39
C LEU A 47 6.81 -1.13 -15.84
N GLN A 48 7.17 -1.17 -17.12
CA GLN A 48 8.32 -0.43 -17.67
C GLN A 48 7.93 0.96 -18.21
N THR A 49 6.64 1.30 -18.21
CA THR A 49 6.16 2.61 -18.66
C THR A 49 6.08 3.56 -17.46
N ASP A 50 6.61 4.77 -17.60
CA ASP A 50 6.81 5.73 -16.49
C ASP A 50 5.59 5.99 -15.59
N PRO A 51 4.34 6.14 -16.10
CA PRO A 51 3.17 6.33 -15.25
C PRO A 51 2.86 5.15 -14.33
N TYR A 52 3.35 3.96 -14.66
CA TYR A 52 2.98 2.69 -14.03
C TYR A 52 4.13 2.02 -13.29
N LYS A 53 5.39 2.42 -13.52
CA LYS A 53 6.59 1.94 -12.79
C LYS A 53 6.43 1.93 -11.27
N ARG A 54 5.67 2.88 -10.72
CA ARG A 54 5.35 2.95 -9.28
C ARG A 54 4.70 1.69 -8.71
N PHE A 55 4.00 0.92 -9.55
CA PHE A 55 3.34 -0.33 -9.16
C PHE A 55 4.26 -1.55 -9.19
N ALA A 56 5.53 -1.40 -9.61
CA ALA A 56 6.45 -2.54 -9.69
C ALA A 56 6.66 -3.22 -8.34
N SER A 57 6.64 -2.46 -7.24
CA SER A 57 6.73 -3.05 -5.90
C SER A 57 5.46 -3.78 -5.46
N ASP A 58 4.31 -3.47 -6.08
CA ASP A 58 3.01 -4.05 -5.76
C ASP A 58 2.76 -5.41 -6.39
N ILE A 59 3.59 -5.80 -7.36
CA ILE A 59 3.48 -7.06 -8.08
C ILE A 59 4.76 -7.85 -7.82
N SER A 60 4.62 -9.13 -7.49
CA SER A 60 5.75 -10.05 -7.45
C SER A 60 5.48 -11.20 -8.39
N PHE A 61 6.50 -11.53 -9.18
CA PHE A 61 6.48 -12.66 -10.10
C PHE A 61 7.18 -13.86 -9.47
N ASP A 62 6.86 -15.05 -9.99
CA ASP A 62 7.65 -16.24 -9.70
C ASP A 62 9.09 -16.10 -10.23
N ARG A 63 9.97 -17.03 -9.85
CA ARG A 63 11.39 -17.01 -10.27
C ARG A 63 11.56 -16.94 -11.79
N HIS A 64 10.67 -17.58 -12.55
CA HIS A 64 10.76 -17.65 -14.01
C HIS A 64 9.99 -16.51 -14.71
N GLN A 65 9.36 -15.61 -13.96
CA GLN A 65 8.55 -14.50 -14.47
C GLN A 65 7.41 -14.95 -15.40
N THR A 66 6.87 -16.13 -15.14
CA THR A 66 5.75 -16.74 -15.88
C THR A 66 4.40 -16.44 -15.25
N GLN A 67 4.38 -16.11 -13.95
CA GLN A 67 3.15 -15.94 -13.18
C GLN A 67 3.31 -14.84 -12.13
N ILE A 68 2.21 -14.14 -11.83
CA ILE A 68 2.12 -13.22 -10.70
C ILE A 68 1.80 -14.04 -9.44
N VAL A 69 2.74 -14.11 -8.51
CA VAL A 69 2.60 -14.86 -7.24
C VAL A 69 2.11 -13.99 -6.09
N ARG A 70 2.22 -12.67 -6.22
CA ARG A 70 1.72 -11.71 -5.23
C ARG A 70 1.29 -10.42 -5.91
N SER A 71 0.18 -9.87 -5.44
CA SER A 71 -0.33 -8.56 -5.83
C SER A 71 -0.76 -7.79 -4.57
N ARG A 72 -0.49 -6.50 -4.52
CA ARG A 72 -0.86 -5.60 -3.41
C ARG A 72 -1.86 -4.55 -3.89
N MET A 73 -2.88 -4.34 -3.08
CA MET A 73 -3.84 -3.25 -3.20
C MET A 73 -3.98 -2.61 -1.84
N TYR A 74 -4.10 -1.29 -1.79
CA TYR A 74 -3.98 -0.59 -0.53
C TYR A 74 -4.76 0.73 -0.52
N LEU A 75 -5.11 1.20 0.68
CA LEU A 75 -5.77 2.49 0.88
C LEU A 75 -4.72 3.53 1.26
N GLU A 76 -4.68 4.64 0.54
CA GLU A 76 -3.97 5.81 1.04
C GLU A 76 -4.82 6.46 2.12
N LEU A 77 -4.24 6.61 3.30
CA LEU A 77 -4.92 7.19 4.44
C LEU A 77 -4.84 8.71 4.40
N THR A 78 -5.93 9.37 4.81
CA THR A 78 -5.87 10.80 5.13
C THR A 78 -5.07 11.02 6.41
N PRO A 79 -4.65 12.26 6.73
CA PRO A 79 -4.05 12.56 8.03
C PRO A 79 -4.91 12.06 9.21
N LYS A 80 -6.25 12.17 9.10
CA LYS A 80 -7.18 11.61 10.07
C LYS A 80 -7.05 10.08 10.20
N GLY A 81 -6.99 9.36 9.07
CA GLY A 81 -6.78 7.90 9.06
C GLY A 81 -5.45 7.47 9.63
N VAL A 82 -4.38 8.21 9.33
CA VAL A 82 -3.05 7.96 9.90
C VAL A 82 -3.07 8.12 11.43
N ASN A 83 -3.70 9.19 11.93
CA ASN A 83 -3.83 9.43 13.36
C ASN A 83 -4.63 8.31 14.04
N GLU A 84 -5.78 7.95 13.48
CA GLU A 84 -6.65 6.90 14.02
C GLU A 84 -5.93 5.53 14.08
N ARG A 85 -5.24 5.15 12.99
CA ARG A 85 -4.42 3.93 12.93
C ARG A 85 -3.35 3.92 14.00
N THR A 86 -2.69 5.07 14.21
CA THR A 86 -1.61 5.22 15.19
C THR A 86 -2.16 5.09 16.61
N SER A 87 -3.26 5.77 16.92
CA SER A 87 -3.94 5.68 18.21
C SER A 87 -4.39 4.25 18.51
N LEU A 88 -4.99 3.56 17.54
CA LEU A 88 -5.39 2.16 17.69
C LEU A 88 -4.18 1.24 17.94
N THR A 89 -3.10 1.43 17.20
CA THR A 89 -1.86 0.64 17.36
C THR A 89 -1.29 0.83 18.77
N GLN A 90 -1.22 2.07 19.26
CA GLN A 90 -0.75 2.37 20.61
C GLN A 90 -1.65 1.77 21.69
N LEU A 91 -2.98 1.86 21.51
CA LEU A 91 -3.94 1.25 22.43
C LEU A 91 -3.81 -0.27 22.51
N LEU A 92 -3.64 -0.94 21.37
CA LEU A 92 -3.47 -2.39 21.32
C LEU A 92 -2.16 -2.81 21.98
N LEU A 93 -1.05 -2.10 21.69
CA LEU A 93 0.25 -2.39 22.31
C LEU A 93 0.22 -2.15 23.83
N SER A 94 -0.41 -1.07 24.29
CA SER A 94 -0.50 -0.78 25.73
C SER A 94 -1.34 -1.83 26.47
N LYS A 95 -2.48 -2.23 25.90
CA LYS A 95 -3.31 -3.33 26.44
C LYS A 95 -2.54 -4.65 26.47
N SER A 96 -1.82 -4.97 25.40
CA SER A 96 -1.01 -6.19 25.32
C SER A 96 0.06 -6.25 26.39
N ARG A 97 0.76 -5.13 26.63
CA ARG A 97 1.76 -5.00 27.71
C ARG A 97 1.13 -5.19 29.09
N ALA A 98 -0.05 -4.60 29.32
CA ALA A 98 -0.74 -4.70 30.60
C ALA A 98 -1.14 -6.13 30.99
N ILE A 99 -1.33 -7.01 30.00
CA ILE A 99 -1.70 -8.42 30.23
C ILE A 99 -0.58 -9.41 29.87
N HIS A 100 0.64 -8.92 29.63
CA HIS A 100 1.81 -9.71 29.21
C HIS A 100 1.55 -10.61 27.99
N LEU A 101 0.67 -10.19 27.08
CA LEU A 101 0.41 -10.92 25.84
C LEU A 101 1.45 -10.50 24.79
N PRO A 102 2.16 -11.44 24.13
CA PRO A 102 2.99 -11.13 22.98
C PRO A 102 2.11 -10.76 21.78
N LEU A 103 2.17 -9.51 21.33
CA LEU A 103 1.43 -9.02 20.17
C LEU A 103 2.37 -8.41 19.14
N SER A 104 2.17 -8.79 17.88
CA SER A 104 2.83 -8.18 16.73
C SER A 104 1.79 -7.61 15.79
N ILE A 105 1.78 -6.28 15.63
CA ILE A 105 0.88 -5.60 14.69
C ILE A 105 1.64 -5.40 13.38
N ARG A 106 1.21 -6.10 12.33
CA ARG A 106 1.72 -5.92 10.96
C ARG A 106 0.68 -5.16 10.14
N ALA A 107 0.93 -3.90 9.86
CA ALA A 107 0.17 -3.18 8.85
C ALA A 107 0.67 -3.63 7.46
N PRO A 108 -0.22 -3.93 6.49
CA PRO A 108 0.16 -4.50 5.19
C PRO A 108 0.87 -3.51 4.24
N PHE A 109 1.34 -2.36 4.73
CA PHE A 109 1.95 -1.32 3.91
C PHE A 109 3.47 -1.42 4.02
N THR A 110 4.16 -1.58 2.89
CA THR A 110 5.60 -1.38 2.76
C THR A 110 5.95 0.10 2.84
N MET A 111 5.81 0.65 4.04
CA MET A 111 6.89 1.41 4.68
C MET A 111 6.82 0.98 6.14
N SER A 112 7.93 0.47 6.63
CA SER A 112 8.05 -0.07 7.98
C SER A 112 7.37 0.88 8.97
N LEU A 113 6.41 0.41 9.76
CA LEU A 113 5.84 1.19 10.86
C LEU A 113 6.97 1.72 11.77
N LYS A 114 8.10 1.01 11.84
CA LYS A 114 9.31 1.44 12.54
C LYS A 114 9.97 2.66 11.89
N HIS A 115 9.92 2.82 10.56
CA HIS A 115 10.44 3.99 9.87
C HIS A 115 9.58 5.23 10.18
N ASP A 116 8.25 5.12 10.18
CA ASP A 116 7.36 6.24 10.53
C ASP A 116 7.47 6.64 12.02
N ILE A 117 7.71 5.67 12.91
CA ILE A 117 7.99 5.93 14.34
C ILE A 117 9.40 6.52 14.53
N SER A 118 10.40 6.03 13.81
CA SER A 118 11.80 6.47 13.90
C SER A 118 12.01 7.87 13.32
N VAL A 119 11.39 8.19 12.19
CA VAL A 119 11.52 9.50 11.52
C VAL A 119 10.79 10.60 12.29
N ARG A 120 9.83 10.25 13.17
CA ARG A 120 9.15 11.19 14.08
C ARG A 120 9.72 11.21 15.51
N GLY A 121 10.88 10.61 15.75
CA GLY A 121 11.66 10.82 16.97
C GLY A 121 11.10 10.14 18.22
N PHE A 122 10.91 8.82 18.19
CA PHE A 122 10.86 8.03 19.43
C PHE A 122 11.83 6.84 19.32
N GLU A 123 13.04 7.05 19.81
CA GLU A 123 13.90 5.96 20.25
C GLU A 123 13.17 5.19 21.35
N SER A 124 12.79 3.95 21.08
CA SER A 124 12.71 2.96 22.15
C SER A 124 13.73 1.89 21.81
N VAL A 125 14.87 2.04 22.47
CA VAL A 125 15.90 1.03 22.62
C VAL A 125 15.22 -0.27 23.04
N VAL A 126 15.48 -1.31 22.26
CA VAL A 126 15.10 -2.69 22.58
C VAL A 126 16.15 -3.23 23.55
N GLN A 127 15.75 -3.47 24.79
CA GLN A 127 16.22 -4.55 25.65
C GLN A 127 15.00 -5.19 26.32
#